data_AF-A0A9J6EDV6-F1
#
_entry.id   AF-A0A9J6EDV6-F1
#
_cell.length_a   1.000
_cell.length_b   1.000
_cell.length_c   1.000
_cell.angle_alpha   90.00
_cell.angle_beta   90.00
_cell.angle_gamma   90.00
#
_symmetry.space_group_name_H-M   'P 1'
#
loop_
_entity.id
_entity.type
_entity.pdbx_description
1 polymer ?
#
loop_
_entity_poly.entity_id
_entity_poly.type
_entity_poly.pdbx_seq_one_letter_code
_entity_poly.pdbx_strand_id
1 'polypeptide(L)'
;MKRDLDVFENISREFPGRAIQVRFEDLALDTVNVTSKMYSALGLPLTTSVRQFIDTHTKETNVKVQRNPYATFRNSKGVANAWKRKIRPEHTLHLNRVCEDVIRRLGYEL
;
A
#
# COMPACT_ATOMS: atom_id res chain seq x y z
N MET A 1 -2.31 10.05 10.25
CA MET A 1 -1.63 10.31 8.97
C MET A 1 -0.63 11.46 9.05
N LYS A 2 -1.02 12.73 9.33
CA LYS A 2 -0.05 13.84 9.46
C LYS A 2 1.09 13.56 10.44
N ARG A 3 0.74 13.15 11.65
CA ARG A 3 1.69 12.72 12.69
C ARG A 3 2.61 11.58 12.22
N ASP A 4 2.08 10.63 11.44
CA ASP A 4 2.86 9.49 10.95
C ASP A 4 3.90 9.94 9.91
N LEU A 5 3.57 10.95 9.09
CA LEU A 5 4.53 11.57 8.16
C LEU A 5 5.62 12.31 8.93
N ASP A 6 5.25 13.07 9.97
CA ASP A 6 6.23 13.79 10.80
C ASP A 6 7.18 12.81 11.51
N VAL A 7 6.64 11.70 12.03
CA VAL A 7 7.44 10.62 12.63
C VAL A 7 8.35 9.97 11.59
N PHE A 8 7.83 9.66 10.40
CA PHE A 8 8.63 9.07 9.33
C PHE A 8 9.79 9.99 8.94
N GLU A 9 9.53 11.29 8.73
CA GLU A 9 10.58 12.27 8.41
C GLU A 9 11.65 12.35 9.50
N ASN A 10 11.25 12.34 10.78
CA ASN A 10 12.20 12.35 11.90
C ASN A 10 13.06 11.09 11.92
N ILE A 11 12.45 9.90 11.79
CA ILE A 11 13.17 8.62 11.74
C ILE A 11 14.11 8.57 10.52
N SER A 12 13.68 9.07 9.36
CA SER A 12 14.51 9.11 8.15
C SER A 12 15.72 10.05 8.31
N ARG A 13 15.59 11.15 9.06
CA ARG A 13 16.71 12.06 9.37
C ARG A 13 17.68 11.45 10.37
N GLU A 14 17.17 10.79 11.40
CA GLU A 14 17.98 10.15 12.45
C GLU A 14 18.69 8.89 11.94
N PHE A 15 18.04 8.14 11.04
CA PHE A 15 18.57 6.90 10.46
C PHE A 15 18.52 6.90 8.92
N PRO A 16 19.39 7.68 8.25
CA PRO A 16 19.43 7.77 6.79
C PRO A 16 19.58 6.39 6.13
N GLY A 17 18.70 6.10 5.18
CA GLY A 17 18.71 4.84 4.43
C GLY A 17 18.20 3.61 5.20
N ARG A 18 17.72 3.76 6.45
CA ARG A 18 17.21 2.64 7.27
C ARG A 18 15.70 2.65 7.46
N ALA A 19 15.03 3.66 6.92
CA ALA A 19 13.58 3.78 6.91
C ALA A 19 13.07 3.81 5.47
N ILE A 20 11.98 3.08 5.21
CA ILE A 20 11.30 3.09 3.91
C ILE A 20 9.83 3.43 4.12
N GLN A 21 9.28 4.23 3.23
CA GLN A 21 7.84 4.49 3.15
C GLN A 21 7.25 3.60 2.06
N VAL A 22 6.16 2.91 2.38
CA VAL A 22 5.43 2.07 1.44
C VAL A 22 3.98 2.52 1.42
N ARG A 23 3.48 2.82 0.22
CA ARG A 23 2.07 3.16 0.00
C ARG A 23 1.30 1.87 -0.24
N PHE A 24 0.18 1.71 0.47
CA PHE A 24 -0.64 0.51 0.36
C PHE A 24 -1.16 0.30 -1.06
N GLU A 25 -1.54 1.39 -1.74
CA GLU A 25 -2.08 1.38 -3.09
C GLU A 25 -1.05 0.88 -4.10
N ASP A 26 0.20 1.37 -4.02
CA ASP A 26 1.29 0.90 -4.87
C ASP A 26 1.59 -0.58 -4.63
N LEU A 27 1.66 -0.98 -3.35
CA LEU A 27 1.89 -2.38 -2.98
C LEU A 27 0.76 -3.28 -3.49
N ALA A 28 -0.48 -2.82 -3.39
CA ALA A 28 -1.64 -3.58 -3.83
C ALA A 28 -1.74 -3.66 -5.36
N LEU A 29 -1.31 -2.62 -6.09
CA LEU A 29 -1.30 -2.58 -7.55
C LEU A 29 -0.14 -3.36 -8.19
N ASP A 30 1.04 -3.34 -7.56
CA ASP A 30 2.26 -4.00 -8.06
C ASP A 30 3.05 -4.69 -6.92
N THR A 31 2.44 -5.73 -6.34
CA THR A 31 2.98 -6.41 -5.16
C THR A 31 4.42 -6.90 -5.34
N VAL A 32 4.73 -7.48 -6.50
CA VAL A 32 6.04 -8.09 -6.75
C VAL A 32 7.13 -7.02 -6.78
N ASN A 33 6.91 -5.91 -7.49
CA ASN A 33 7.89 -4.85 -7.64
C ASN A 33 8.11 -4.09 -6.34
N VAL A 34 7.04 -3.73 -5.63
CA VAL A 34 7.15 -3.02 -4.35
C VAL A 34 7.84 -3.92 -3.31
N THR A 35 7.52 -5.22 -3.28
CA THR A 35 8.22 -6.18 -2.39
C THR A 35 9.70 -6.30 -2.77
N SER A 36 10.03 -6.32 -4.07
CA SER A 36 11.42 -6.31 -4.54
C SER A 36 12.21 -5.09 -4.03
N LYS A 37 11.59 -3.90 -4.04
CA LYS A 37 12.19 -2.67 -3.47
C LYS A 37 12.42 -2.79 -1.97
N MET A 38 11.48 -3.38 -1.22
CA MET A 38 11.65 -3.63 0.22
C MET A 38 12.82 -4.59 0.49
N TYR A 39 12.88 -5.70 -0.26
CA TYR A 39 13.97 -6.68 -0.14
C TYR A 39 15.33 -6.04 -0.44
N SER A 40 15.39 -5.24 -1.51
CA SER A 40 16.60 -4.49 -1.89
C SER A 40 17.03 -3.51 -0.79
N ALA A 41 16.09 -2.80 -0.16
CA ALA A 41 16.38 -1.89 0.95
C ALA A 41 16.91 -2.62 2.19
N LEU A 42 16.56 -3.89 2.37
CA LEU A 42 17.08 -4.77 3.43
C LEU A 42 18.38 -5.48 3.04
N GLY A 43 18.86 -5.31 1.80
CA GLY A 43 20.02 -6.05 1.28
C GLY A 43 19.75 -7.54 1.06
N LEU A 44 18.48 -7.92 0.87
CA LEU A 44 18.05 -9.30 0.68
C LEU A 44 17.72 -9.60 -0.79
N PRO A 45 18.09 -10.76 -1.34
CA PRO A 45 17.67 -11.17 -2.67
C PRO A 45 16.20 -11.63 -2.66
N LEU A 46 15.42 -11.21 -3.66
CA LEU A 46 14.06 -11.74 -3.86
C LEU A 46 14.15 -13.11 -4.54
N THR A 47 13.88 -14.17 -3.79
CA THR A 47 13.95 -15.54 -4.33
C THR A 47 12.74 -15.89 -5.19
N THR A 48 12.89 -16.91 -6.03
CA THR A 48 11.78 -17.46 -6.82
C THR A 48 10.63 -17.95 -5.95
N SER A 49 10.92 -18.55 -4.79
CA SER A 49 9.89 -19.03 -3.85
C SER A 49 9.06 -17.88 -3.27
N VAL A 50 9.70 -16.77 -2.90
CA VAL A 50 8.99 -15.56 -2.42
C VAL A 50 8.12 -14.99 -3.54
N ARG A 51 8.64 -14.91 -4.76
CA ARG A 51 7.86 -14.42 -5.92
C ARG A 51 6.63 -15.28 -6.19
N GLN A 52 6.78 -16.60 -6.15
CA GLN A 52 5.67 -17.55 -6.30
C GLN A 52 4.64 -17.40 -5.18
N PHE A 53 5.09 -17.22 -3.93
CA PHE A 53 4.21 -16.98 -2.80
C PHE A 53 3.37 -15.71 -3.01
N ILE A 54 4.02 -14.59 -3.38
CA ILE A 54 3.32 -13.33 -3.68
C ILE A 54 2.28 -13.54 -4.78
N ASP A 55 2.66 -14.19 -5.88
CA ASP A 55 1.77 -14.39 -7.02
C ASP A 55 0.55 -15.25 -6.67
N THR A 56 0.76 -16.34 -5.93
CA THR A 56 -0.32 -17.23 -5.51
C THR A 56 -1.27 -16.56 -4.52
N HIS A 57 -0.78 -15.72 -3.61
CA HIS A 57 -1.59 -15.13 -2.54
C HIS A 57 -2.23 -13.78 -2.90
N THR A 58 -1.80 -13.10 -3.96
CA THR A 58 -2.28 -11.75 -4.31
C THR A 58 -3.05 -11.64 -5.63
N LYS A 59 -3.17 -12.73 -6.39
CA LYS A 59 -3.88 -12.81 -7.67
C LYS A 59 -5.11 -13.72 -7.64
N GLU A 60 -5.67 -14.00 -6.47
CA GLU A 60 -6.83 -14.89 -6.32
C GLU A 60 -8.06 -14.30 -7.05
N THR A 61 -8.69 -15.06 -7.93
CA THR A 61 -9.88 -14.64 -8.69
C THR A 61 -11.16 -15.35 -8.26
N ASN A 62 -11.05 -16.40 -7.44
CA ASN A 62 -12.18 -17.16 -6.94
C ASN A 62 -12.98 -16.37 -5.89
N VAL A 63 -14.21 -16.01 -6.27
CA VAL A 63 -15.14 -15.23 -5.44
C VAL A 63 -15.44 -15.90 -4.09
N LYS A 64 -15.52 -17.24 -4.02
CA LYS A 64 -15.78 -17.95 -2.76
C LYS A 64 -14.62 -17.78 -1.78
N VAL A 65 -13.38 -17.88 -2.27
CA VAL A 65 -12.17 -17.66 -1.47
C VAL A 65 -12.08 -16.21 -1.01
N GLN A 66 -12.37 -15.25 -1.91
CA GLN A 66 -12.36 -13.83 -1.55
C GLN A 66 -13.42 -13.43 -0.52
N ARG A 67 -14.57 -14.11 -0.50
CA ARG A 67 -15.63 -13.88 0.50
C ARG A 67 -15.32 -14.48 1.87
N ASN A 68 -14.36 -15.41 1.96
CA ASN A 68 -13.96 -15.98 3.23
C ASN A 68 -13.09 -14.97 4.00
N PRO A 69 -13.56 -14.44 5.14
CA PRO A 69 -12.77 -13.48 5.93
C PRO A 69 -11.44 -14.06 6.41
N TYR A 70 -11.35 -15.38 6.58
CA TYR A 70 -10.16 -16.08 7.08
C TYR A 70 -9.20 -16.56 5.98
N ALA A 71 -9.53 -16.40 4.70
CA ALA A 71 -8.62 -16.80 3.64
C ALA A 71 -7.37 -15.91 3.62
N THR A 72 -6.21 -16.47 3.30
CA THR A 72 -4.93 -15.74 3.11
C THR A 72 -4.68 -15.34 1.65
N PHE A 73 -5.58 -15.72 0.75
CA PHE A 73 -5.54 -15.44 -0.69
C PHE A 73 -6.49 -14.30 -1.04
N ARG A 74 -6.00 -13.28 -1.75
CA ARG A 74 -6.80 -12.09 -2.13
C ARG A 74 -6.46 -11.63 -3.54
N ASN A 75 -7.35 -10.83 -4.12
CA ASN A 75 -7.01 -9.99 -5.27
C ASN A 75 -6.55 -8.62 -4.77
N SER A 76 -5.24 -8.43 -4.62
CA SER A 76 -4.68 -7.18 -4.10
C SER A 76 -5.03 -5.98 -5.00
N LYS A 77 -4.97 -6.16 -6.32
CA LYS A 77 -5.30 -5.08 -7.28
C LYS A 77 -6.74 -4.61 -7.15
N GLY A 78 -7.66 -5.54 -6.92
CA GLY A 78 -9.09 -5.24 -6.78
C GLY A 78 -9.45 -4.41 -5.55
N VAL A 79 -8.60 -4.41 -4.51
CA VAL A 79 -8.89 -3.71 -3.24
C VAL A 79 -8.27 -2.32 -3.14
N ALA A 80 -7.19 -2.05 -3.87
CA ALA A 80 -6.40 -0.81 -3.77
C ALA A 80 -7.27 0.47 -3.79
N ASN A 81 -8.24 0.53 -4.70
CA ASN A 81 -9.13 1.70 -4.87
C ASN A 81 -10.61 1.36 -4.59
N ALA A 82 -10.90 0.24 -3.92
CA ALA A 82 -12.28 -0.20 -3.71
C ALA A 82 -13.11 0.78 -2.87
N TRP A 83 -12.46 1.48 -1.92
CA TRP A 83 -13.12 2.46 -1.07
C TRP A 83 -13.61 3.69 -1.86
N LYS A 84 -12.88 4.10 -2.91
CA LYS A 84 -13.24 5.24 -3.77
C LYS A 84 -14.59 5.05 -4.46
N ARG A 85 -15.00 3.80 -4.69
CA ARG A 85 -16.30 3.44 -5.28
C ARG A 85 -17.45 3.36 -4.25
N LYS A 86 -17.12 3.32 -2.95
CA LYS A 86 -18.09 3.15 -1.86
C LYS A 86 -18.37 4.44 -1.10
N ILE A 87 -17.43 5.38 -1.14
CA ILE A 87 -17.57 6.68 -0.49
C ILE A 87 -18.50 7.58 -1.32
N ARG A 88 -19.34 8.37 -0.63
CA ARG A 88 -20.20 9.34 -1.29
C ARG A 88 -19.39 10.59 -1.70
N PRO A 89 -19.72 11.25 -2.82
CA PRO A 89 -18.97 12.42 -3.30
C PRO A 89 -18.81 13.52 -2.25
N GLU A 90 -19.85 13.80 -1.45
CA GLU A 90 -19.81 14.80 -0.39
C GLU A 90 -18.76 14.50 0.68
N HIS A 91 -18.55 13.23 1.03
CA HIS A 91 -17.52 12.82 1.98
C HIS A 91 -16.13 12.91 1.37
N THR A 92 -15.98 12.61 0.07
CA THR A 92 -14.70 12.79 -0.64
C THR A 92 -14.27 14.25 -0.64
N LEU A 93 -15.18 15.18 -0.95
CA LEU A 93 -14.88 16.62 -0.92
C LEU A 93 -14.50 17.10 0.49
N HIS A 94 -15.19 16.60 1.51
CA HIS A 94 -14.86 16.91 2.90
C HIS A 94 -13.47 16.38 3.27
N LEU A 95 -13.15 15.12 2.92
CA LEU A 95 -11.84 14.53 3.17
C LEU A 95 -10.72 15.25 2.43
N ASN A 96 -10.93 15.63 1.16
CA ASN A 96 -9.94 16.38 0.38
C ASN A 96 -9.62 17.73 1.04
N ARG A 97 -10.60 18.39 1.67
CA ARG A 97 -10.39 19.64 2.42
C ARG A 97 -9.67 19.40 3.74
N VAL A 98 -10.11 18.44 4.54
CA VAL A 98 -9.55 18.17 5.88
C VAL A 98 -8.13 17.61 5.79
N CYS A 99 -7.84 16.80 4.76
CA CYS A 99 -6.56 16.14 4.55
C CYS A 99 -5.72 16.82 3.47
N GLU A 100 -6.02 18.05 3.07
CA GLU A 100 -5.34 18.76 1.98
C GLU A 100 -3.81 18.76 2.17
N ASP A 101 -3.36 19.05 3.39
CA ASP A 101 -1.94 19.12 3.73
C ASP A 101 -1.24 17.77 3.57
N VAL A 102 -1.89 16.70 4.01
CA VAL A 102 -1.39 15.32 3.92
C VAL A 102 -1.39 14.83 2.48
N ILE A 103 -2.46 15.08 1.73
CA ILE A 103 -2.60 14.68 0.31
C ILE A 103 -1.50 15.34 -0.52
N ARG A 104 -1.29 16.64 -0.34
CA ARG A 104 -0.21 17.38 -1.02
C ARG A 104 1.18 16.89 -0.61
N ARG A 105 1.44 16.67 0.69
CA ARG A 105 2.74 16.13 1.17
C ARG A 105 3.05 14.76 0.58
N LEU A 106 2.04 13.94 0.33
CA LEU A 106 2.20 12.61 -0.28
C LEU A 106 2.25 12.65 -1.81
N GLY A 107 2.15 13.83 -2.43
CA GLY A 107 2.20 14.03 -3.88
C GLY A 107 0.95 13.56 -4.61
N TYR A 108 -0.20 13.49 -3.94
CA TYR A 108 -1.48 13.17 -4.58
C TYR A 108 -2.15 14.42 -5.13
N GLU A 109 -2.89 14.25 -6.23
CA GLU A 109 -3.75 15.28 -6.82
C GLU A 109 -5.10 15.36 -6.08
N LEU A 110 -5.61 16.57 -5.88
CA LEU A 110 -6.87 16.86 -5.18
C LEU A 110 -8.07 16.92 -6.12
#